data_AF-A0A5S3TYT2-F1
#
_entry.id   AF-A0A5S3TYT2-F1
#
_cell.length_a   1.000
_cell.length_b   1.000
_cell.length_c   1.000
_cell.angle_alpha   90.00
_cell.angle_beta   90.00
_cell.angle_gamma   90.00
#
_symmetry.space_group_name_H-M   'P 1'
#
loop_
_entity.id
_entity.type
_entity.pdbx_description
1 polymer ?
#
loop_
_entity_poly.entity_id
_entity_poly.type
_entity_poly.pdbx_seq_one_letter_code
_entity_poly.pdbx_strand_id
1 'polypeptide(L)'
;YAQDLKNGEEIRTTSPNITGTGDFILTTIQNPSRIIFERHNDSQAENYMANLDGSSLKLFTTTNYRSWAATYDEQSNSLVRYNRGKFKIESFSFDTLSRGLPIKGRVIRANFAYPLNK
;
A
#
# COMPACT_ATOMS: atom_id res chain seq x y z
N TYR A 1 3.38 14.51 -3.75
CA TYR A 1 2.35 15.53 -4.02
C TYR A 1 1.45 14.95 -5.10
N ALA A 2 0.14 15.14 -5.00
CA ALA A 2 -0.78 14.90 -6.10
C ALA A 2 -1.26 16.28 -6.57
N GLN A 3 -1.09 16.57 -7.86
CA GLN A 3 -1.50 17.84 -8.45
C GLN A 3 -2.81 17.61 -9.21
N ASP A 4 -3.82 18.41 -8.89
CA ASP A 4 -5.02 18.49 -9.73
C ASP A 4 -4.65 19.27 -11.00
N LEU A 5 -4.69 18.58 -12.15
CA LEU A 5 -4.32 19.16 -13.45
C LEU A 5 -5.34 20.19 -13.96
N LYS A 6 -6.53 20.28 -13.36
CA LYS A 6 -7.60 21.18 -13.77
C LYS A 6 -7.48 22.54 -13.08
N ASN A 7 -7.16 22.58 -11.79
CA ASN A 7 -7.08 23.82 -11.00
C ASN A 7 -5.66 24.14 -10.50
N GLY A 8 -4.70 23.24 -10.69
CA GLY A 8 -3.30 23.43 -10.26
C GLY A 8 -3.08 23.25 -8.76
N GLU A 9 -4.09 22.85 -7.98
CA GLU A 9 -3.95 22.63 -6.55
C GLU A 9 -3.03 21.45 -6.27
N GLU A 10 -2.10 21.65 -5.34
CA GLU A 10 -1.25 20.59 -4.81
C GLU A 10 -1.81 20.09 -3.50
N ILE A 11 -2.22 18.83 -3.47
CA ILE A 11 -2.60 18.17 -2.23
C ILE A 11 -1.40 17.35 -1.75
N ARG A 12 -0.94 17.69 -0.54
CA ARG A 12 0.06 16.93 0.18
C ARG A 12 -0.62 16.02 1.19
N THR A 13 -0.99 14.82 0.75
CA THR A 13 -1.66 13.82 1.59
C THR A 13 -0.72 13.21 2.64
N THR A 14 0.59 13.32 2.46
CA THR A 14 1.59 12.78 3.38
C THR A 14 2.82 13.70 3.50
N SER A 15 3.44 13.73 4.68
CA SER A 15 4.74 14.39 4.88
C SER A 15 5.85 13.36 4.66
N PRO A 16 6.52 13.32 3.49
CA PRO A 16 7.48 12.27 3.19
C PRO A 16 8.63 12.31 4.20
N ASN A 17 9.11 11.13 4.58
CA ASN A 17 10.34 11.04 5.35
C ASN A 17 11.51 11.54 4.48
N ILE A 18 12.29 12.47 5.00
CA ILE A 18 13.49 13.06 4.36
C ILE A 18 14.58 12.03 4.06
N THR A 19 14.53 10.84 4.67
CA THR A 19 15.50 9.76 4.47
C THR A 19 15.00 8.56 3.67
N GLY A 20 13.73 8.56 3.23
CA GLY A 20 13.09 7.39 2.61
C GLY A 20 12.81 7.51 1.10
N THR A 21 12.37 6.42 0.47
CA THR A 21 11.97 6.39 -0.97
C THR A 21 10.60 7.02 -1.25
N GLY A 22 10.06 7.79 -0.31
CA GLY A 22 8.72 8.34 -0.34
C GLY A 22 7.62 7.40 0.17
N ASP A 23 6.38 7.83 0.00
CA ASP A 23 5.17 7.10 0.39
C ASP A 23 4.54 6.47 -0.85
N PHE A 24 4.19 5.18 -0.77
CA PHE A 24 3.54 4.44 -1.84
C PHE A 24 2.09 4.18 -1.49
N ILE A 25 1.18 4.76 -2.27
CA ILE A 25 -0.26 4.52 -2.12
C ILE A 25 -0.54 3.04 -2.40
N LEU A 26 -1.22 2.39 -1.46
CA LEU A 26 -1.65 1.00 -1.59
C LEU A 26 -3.07 0.92 -2.13
N THR A 27 -4.01 1.65 -1.52
CA THR A 27 -5.42 1.69 -1.90
C THR A 27 -6.14 2.85 -1.21
N THR A 28 -7.39 3.09 -1.59
CA THR A 28 -8.33 3.96 -0.87
C THR A 28 -9.49 3.15 -0.30
N ILE A 29 -10.15 3.71 0.72
CA ILE A 29 -11.44 3.26 1.27
C ILE A 29 -12.45 4.37 0.95
N GLN A 30 -13.65 4.02 0.48
CA GLN A 30 -14.65 5.01 0.10
C GLN A 30 -15.52 5.48 1.28
N ASN A 31 -15.81 4.60 2.24
CA ASN A 31 -16.70 4.93 3.36
C ASN A 31 -16.17 4.39 4.71
N PRO A 32 -15.58 5.24 5.57
CA PRO A 32 -15.30 6.65 5.32
C PRO A 32 -14.11 6.83 4.36
N SER A 33 -14.03 7.97 3.67
CA SER A 33 -12.96 8.26 2.72
C SER A 33 -11.59 8.25 3.41
N ARG A 34 -10.75 7.26 3.09
CA ARG A 34 -9.39 7.11 3.62
C ARG A 34 -8.40 6.71 2.53
N ILE A 35 -7.15 7.04 2.76
CA ILE A 35 -6.01 6.52 2.00
C ILE A 35 -5.22 5.55 2.87
N ILE A 36 -4.78 4.45 2.26
CA ILE A 36 -3.81 3.53 2.85
C ILE A 36 -2.54 3.61 2.02
N PHE A 37 -1.41 3.78 2.68
CA PHE A 37 -0.10 3.85 2.02
C PHE A 37 0.97 3.20 2.88
N GLU A 38 2.08 2.84 2.24
CA GLU A 38 3.28 2.37 2.92
C GLU A 38 4.41 3.40 2.79
N ARG A 39 5.14 3.58 3.88
CA ARG A 39 6.35 4.40 3.96
C ARG A 39 7.53 3.49 4.17
N HIS A 40 8.55 3.65 3.35
CA HIS A 40 9.76 2.82 3.43
C HIS A 40 10.86 3.59 4.14
N ASN A 41 11.32 3.00 5.23
CA ASN A 41 12.54 3.37 5.93
C ASN A 41 13.57 2.23 5.78
N ASP A 42 14.80 2.46 6.20
CA ASP A 42 15.95 1.58 5.91
C ASP A 42 15.77 0.12 6.34
N SER A 43 14.88 -0.15 7.31
CA SER A 43 14.68 -1.47 7.90
C SER A 43 13.29 -2.09 7.66
N GLN A 44 12.27 -1.31 7.30
CA GLN A 44 10.89 -1.77 7.23
C GLN A 44 10.01 -0.89 6.34
N ALA A 45 8.81 -1.41 6.04
CA ALA A 45 7.71 -0.67 5.45
C ALA A 45 6.63 -0.43 6.53
N GLU A 46 6.42 0.83 6.89
CA GLU A 46 5.38 1.28 7.79
C GLU A 46 4.08 1.49 7.03
N ASN A 47 2.97 0.90 7.49
CA ASN A 47 1.69 0.99 6.81
C ASN A 47 0.78 1.95 7.56
N TYR A 48 0.37 3.01 6.88
CA TYR A 48 -0.40 4.11 7.42
C TYR A 48 -1.78 4.19 6.81
N MET A 49 -2.71 4.74 7.59
CA MET A 49 -4.03 5.19 7.13
C MET A 49 -4.20 6.66 7.49
N ALA A 50 -4.81 7.43 6.60
CA ALA A 50 -5.19 8.83 6.85
C ALA A 50 -6.50 9.17 6.15
N ASN A 51 -7.10 10.30 6.52
CA ASN A 51 -8.15 10.94 5.73
C ASN A 51 -7.57 11.42 4.38
N LEU A 52 -8.43 11.70 3.39
CA LEU A 52 -7.96 12.16 2.07
C LEU A 52 -7.23 13.51 2.11
N ASP A 53 -7.53 14.34 3.11
CA ASP A 53 -6.84 15.61 3.39
C ASP A 53 -5.52 15.43 4.18
N GLY A 54 -5.13 14.20 4.49
CA GLY A 54 -3.94 13.88 5.28
C GLY A 54 -4.12 13.94 6.79
N SER A 55 -5.29 14.36 7.30
CA SER A 55 -5.58 14.36 8.73
C SER A 55 -5.79 12.94 9.28
N SER A 56 -5.79 12.79 10.61
CA SER A 56 -5.97 11.50 11.30
C SER A 56 -4.97 10.40 10.87
N LEU A 57 -3.74 10.79 10.53
CA LEU A 57 -2.67 9.85 10.18
C LEU A 57 -2.41 8.86 11.32
N LYS A 58 -2.47 7.56 11.01
CA LYS A 58 -2.27 6.47 11.96
C LYS A 58 -1.43 5.35 11.35
N LEU A 59 -0.34 4.99 12.04
CA LEU A 59 0.39 3.74 11.80
C LEU A 59 -0.45 2.57 12.31
N PHE A 60 -0.71 1.55 11.49
CA PHE A 60 -1.47 0.37 11.93
C PHE A 60 -0.68 -0.94 11.88
N THR A 61 0.35 -1.06 11.04
CA THR A 61 1.25 -2.22 11.07
C THR A 61 2.57 -1.95 10.34
N THR A 62 3.59 -2.77 10.59
CA THR A 62 4.89 -2.70 9.90
C THR A 62 5.22 -4.02 9.21
N THR A 63 5.76 -3.99 7.99
CA THR A 63 6.19 -5.17 7.24
C THR A 63 7.67 -5.08 6.93
N ASN A 64 8.35 -6.23 6.81
CA ASN A 64 9.76 -6.28 6.39
C ASN A 64 9.89 -6.47 4.87
N TYR A 65 8.90 -6.03 4.11
CA TYR A 65 8.82 -6.17 2.68
C TYR A 65 7.90 -5.10 2.08
N ARG A 66 8.12 -4.81 0.79
CA ARG A 66 7.27 -3.94 -0.04
C ARG A 66 6.02 -4.67 -0.51
N SER A 67 4.84 -4.07 -0.34
CA SER A 67 3.63 -4.59 -0.97
C SER A 67 3.72 -4.43 -2.49
N TRP A 68 3.55 -5.52 -3.23
CA TRP A 68 3.63 -5.47 -4.70
C TRP A 68 2.32 -4.99 -5.33
N ALA A 69 1.21 -5.40 -4.72
CA ALA A 69 -0.14 -4.98 -5.04
C ALA A 69 -0.95 -5.02 -3.74
N ALA A 70 -1.98 -4.17 -3.65
CA ALA A 70 -2.88 -4.14 -2.53
C ALA A 70 -4.28 -3.72 -2.99
N THR A 71 -5.29 -4.17 -2.25
CA THR A 71 -6.68 -3.73 -2.38
C THR A 71 -7.31 -3.71 -0.98
N TYR A 72 -8.37 -2.94 -0.84
CA TYR A 72 -9.25 -3.03 0.31
C TYR A 72 -10.42 -3.97 -0.02
N ASP A 73 -10.76 -4.84 0.92
CA ASP A 73 -11.99 -5.64 0.87
C ASP A 73 -12.98 -5.09 1.89
N GLU A 74 -14.10 -4.56 1.40
CA GLU A 74 -15.16 -3.97 2.22
C GLU A 74 -15.89 -5.02 3.06
N GLN A 75 -16.06 -6.24 2.53
CA GLN A 75 -16.84 -7.29 3.22
C GLN A 75 -16.14 -7.77 4.49
N SER A 76 -14.82 -7.96 4.45
CA SER A 76 -14.03 -8.37 5.61
C SER A 76 -13.34 -7.20 6.33
N ASN A 77 -13.65 -5.96 5.95
CA ASN A 77 -12.99 -4.74 6.43
C ASN A 77 -11.46 -4.91 6.56
N SER A 78 -10.82 -5.30 5.46
CA SER A 78 -9.42 -5.74 5.49
C SER A 78 -8.60 -5.17 4.35
N LEU A 79 -7.34 -4.85 4.65
CA LEU A 79 -6.32 -4.65 3.62
C LEU A 79 -5.81 -6.01 3.14
N VAL A 80 -5.96 -6.30 1.86
CA VAL A 80 -5.41 -7.48 1.19
C VAL A 80 -4.23 -7.07 0.34
N ARG A 81 -3.09 -7.77 0.48
CA ARG A 81 -1.84 -7.41 -0.21
C ARG A 81 -1.06 -8.62 -0.66
N TYR A 82 -0.31 -8.42 -1.74
CA TYR A 82 0.55 -9.44 -2.30
C TYR A 82 2.03 -9.20 -1.94
N ASN A 83 2.61 -10.15 -1.22
CA ASN A 83 4.03 -10.26 -0.97
C ASN A 83 4.70 -11.09 -2.07
N ARG A 84 5.30 -10.40 -3.03
CA ARG A 84 6.01 -11.04 -4.16
C ARG A 84 7.24 -11.85 -3.72
N GLY A 85 7.97 -11.40 -2.70
CA GLY A 85 9.17 -12.09 -2.21
C GLY A 85 8.88 -13.44 -1.57
N LYS A 86 7.68 -13.59 -0.98
CA LYS A 86 7.25 -14.83 -0.31
C LYS A 86 6.16 -15.61 -1.07
N PHE A 87 5.68 -15.10 -2.21
CA PHE A 87 4.56 -15.65 -2.97
C PHE A 87 3.30 -15.85 -2.11
N LYS A 88 2.98 -14.85 -1.30
CA LYS A 88 1.86 -14.91 -0.34
C LYS A 88 0.90 -13.74 -0.54
N ILE A 89 -0.39 -14.04 -0.44
CA ILE A 89 -1.45 -13.07 -0.24
C ILE A 89 -1.67 -12.99 1.28
N GLU A 90 -1.59 -11.79 1.82
CA GLU A 90 -1.72 -11.54 3.26
C GLU A 90 -2.84 -10.52 3.49
N SER A 91 -3.58 -10.67 4.59
CA SER A 91 -4.61 -9.72 4.99
C SER A 91 -4.32 -9.10 6.35
N PHE A 92 -4.77 -7.87 6.54
CA PHE A 92 -4.83 -7.20 7.84
C PHE A 92 -6.27 -6.72 8.07
N SER A 93 -6.93 -7.24 9.11
CA SER A 93 -8.29 -6.85 9.47
C SER A 93 -8.26 -5.58 10.31
N PHE A 94 -9.09 -4.61 9.93
CA PHE A 94 -9.27 -3.38 10.71
C PHE A 94 -10.24 -3.56 11.89
N ASP A 95 -11.07 -4.61 11.89
CA ASP A 95 -11.95 -4.95 13.01
C ASP A 95 -11.16 -5.52 14.19
N THR A 96 -10.27 -6.47 13.91
CA THR A 96 -9.47 -7.16 14.95
C THR A 96 -8.07 -6.56 15.13
N LEU A 97 -7.67 -5.62 14.27
CA LEU A 97 -6.33 -5.03 14.23
C LEU A 97 -5.21 -6.08 14.16
N SER A 98 -5.44 -7.16 13.41
CA SER A 98 -4.54 -8.31 13.34
C SER A 98 -4.38 -8.85 11.93
N ARG A 99 -3.34 -9.67 11.74
CA ARG A 99 -3.05 -10.31 10.45
C ARG A 99 -3.81 -11.62 10.33
N GLY A 100 -4.40 -11.85 9.16
CA GLY A 100 -4.95 -13.13 8.79
C GLY A 100 -3.87 -14.16 8.45
N LEU A 101 -4.28 -15.43 8.32
CA LEU A 101 -3.40 -16.48 7.84
C LEU A 101 -3.04 -16.25 6.36
N PRO A 102 -1.74 -16.21 6.02
CA PRO A 102 -1.35 -15.92 4.65
C PRO A 102 -1.56 -17.11 3.73
N ILE A 103 -2.09 -16.85 2.53
CA ILE A 103 -2.37 -17.86 1.51
C ILE A 103 -1.23 -17.87 0.50
N LYS A 104 -0.76 -19.05 0.08
CA LYS A 104 0.22 -19.15 -1.02
C LYS A 104 -0.46 -18.76 -2.33
N GLY A 105 0.05 -17.71 -2.96
CA GLY A 105 -0.39 -17.24 -4.28
C GLY A 105 0.81 -17.18 -5.21
N ARG A 106 1.13 -18.27 -5.91
CA ARG A 106 2.24 -18.26 -6.86
C ARG A 106 1.81 -17.53 -8.13
N VAL A 107 2.27 -16.30 -8.31
CA VAL A 107 2.16 -15.61 -9.60
C VAL A 107 3.28 -16.11 -10.52
N ILE A 108 2.92 -16.85 -11.56
CA ILE A 108 3.87 -17.23 -12.62
C ILE A 108 4.28 -15.95 -13.35
N ARG A 109 5.58 -15.72 -13.52
CA ARG A 109 6.06 -14.57 -14.28
C ARG A 109 5.53 -14.68 -15.72
N ALA A 110 4.67 -13.75 -16.11
CA ALA A 110 4.11 -13.67 -17.47
C ALA A 110 4.87 -12.68 -18.37
N ASN A 111 5.84 -11.92 -17.81
CA ASN A 111 6.65 -10.99 -18.58
C ASN A 111 7.75 -11.77 -19.30
N PHE A 112 7.44 -12.26 -20.49
CA PHE A 112 8.44 -12.67 -21.46
C PHE A 112 8.95 -11.42 -22.18
N ALA A 113 10.17 -10.98 -21.86
CA ALA A 113 10.85 -10.05 -22.75
C ALA A 113 11.32 -10.88 -23.96
N TYR A 114 10.77 -10.60 -25.13
CA TYR A 114 11.36 -11.13 -26.36
C TYR A 114 12.75 -10.50 -26.51
N PRO A 115 13.83 -11.29 -26.64
CA PRO A 115 15.11 -10.73 -26.99
C PRO A 115 14.93 -10.01 -28.33
N LEU A 116 15.22 -8.71 -28.35
CA LEU A 116 15.45 -8.00 -29.60
C LEU A 116 16.80 -8.50 -30.10
N ASN A 117 16.78 -9.55 -30.92
CA ASN A 117 17.97 -9.98 -31.63
C ASN A 117 18.47 -8.80 -32.48
N LYS A 118 19.77 -8.50 -32.38
CA LYS A 118 20.46 -7.51 -33.22
C LYS A 118 20.58 -8.00 -34.65
#